data_AF-A0A7S3QD90-F1
#
_entry.id   AF-A0A7S3QD90-F1
#
_cell.length_a   1.000
_cell.length_b   1.000
_cell.length_c   1.000
_cell.angle_alpha   90.00
_cell.angle_beta   90.00
_cell.angle_gamma   90.00
#
_symmetry.space_group_name_H-M   'P 1'
#
loop_
_entity.id
_entity.type
_entity.pdbx_description
1 polymer ?
#
loop_
_entity_poly.entity_id
_entity_poly.type
_entity_poly.pdbx_seq_one_letter_code
_entity_poly.pdbx_strand_id
1 'polypeptide(L)'
;MQTTDEDVSPIEVLIAKLQKCRSGEVDLPSEFHKEITSSTRNANGNTNAIANADADAPNVFQIVVNFLHHQLDDEKHTEEQVKNVIDIFPQALFMLDYNSNYDADCFPIQSAACYFASDGRSAISFIPLLAYEGSRFNAHGREVSRGGLFYEIPYGEEGESESSVTFLVEGFDNNSNHDDRRKYDSKCTRILKKLRNLNLLQKDDIQEHFLLAHALNVGCEQRFNYLARWDPDALRDTSFEDGKFLLHASLEKAEPRECFGFVLKAGMQ
;
A
#
# COMPACT_ATOMS: atom_id res chain seq x y z
N MET A 1 27.27 -8.26 34.08
CA MET A 1 26.47 -7.64 33.01
C MET A 1 25.76 -8.77 32.30
N GLN A 2 24.49 -9.01 32.65
CA GLN A 2 23.62 -9.90 31.89
C GLN A 2 23.14 -9.07 30.71
N THR A 3 23.53 -9.47 29.50
CA THR A 3 22.87 -9.00 28.28
C THR A 3 21.46 -9.57 28.33
N THR A 4 20.46 -8.73 28.48
CA THR A 4 19.08 -9.11 28.25
C THR A 4 18.99 -9.61 26.81
N ASP A 5 18.62 -10.87 26.62
CA ASP A 5 18.18 -11.36 25.30
C ASP A 5 17.04 -10.43 24.88
N GLU A 6 17.32 -9.53 23.94
CA GLU A 6 16.29 -8.76 23.27
C GLU A 6 15.39 -9.77 22.55
N ASP A 7 14.08 -9.68 22.79
CA ASP A 7 13.06 -10.48 22.12
C ASP A 7 13.15 -10.23 20.61
N VAL A 8 13.96 -11.04 19.92
CA VAL A 8 14.08 -11.02 18.47
C VAL A 8 12.72 -11.34 17.89
N SER A 9 12.19 -10.47 17.04
CA SER A 9 10.84 -10.63 16.51
C SER A 9 10.74 -11.96 15.75
N PRO A 10 9.65 -12.74 15.89
CA PRO A 10 9.46 -13.98 15.14
C PRO A 10 9.69 -13.84 13.63
N ILE A 11 9.42 -12.65 13.06
CA ILE A 11 9.68 -12.37 11.66
C ILE A 11 11.18 -12.20 11.35
N GLU A 12 11.97 -11.62 12.24
CA GLU A 12 13.42 -11.49 12.05
C GLU A 12 14.09 -12.86 12.10
N VAL A 13 13.62 -13.73 13.01
CA VAL A 13 14.02 -15.14 13.04
C VAL A 13 13.63 -15.84 11.74
N LEU A 14 12.42 -15.59 11.21
CA LEU A 14 11.97 -16.14 9.94
C LEU A 14 12.84 -15.63 8.78
N ILE A 15 13.04 -14.32 8.66
CA ILE A 15 13.87 -13.69 7.62
C ILE A 15 15.30 -14.26 7.66
N ALA A 16 15.90 -14.37 8.85
CA ALA A 16 17.23 -14.94 9.00
C ALA A 16 17.28 -16.42 8.57
N LYS A 17 16.25 -17.22 8.90
CA LYS A 17 16.12 -18.61 8.45
C LYS A 17 15.97 -18.70 6.93
N LEU A 18 15.14 -17.83 6.33
CA LEU A 18 14.92 -17.79 4.89
C LEU A 18 16.19 -17.38 4.13
N GLN A 19 16.96 -16.44 4.66
CA GLN A 19 18.26 -16.04 4.10
C GLN A 19 19.26 -17.21 4.09
N LYS A 20 19.33 -17.97 5.19
CA LYS A 20 20.17 -19.18 5.26
C LYS A 20 19.71 -20.28 4.31
N CYS A 21 18.41 -20.40 4.08
CA CYS A 21 17.89 -21.34 3.09
C CYS A 21 18.33 -20.97 1.67
N ARG A 22 18.32 -19.67 1.36
CA ARG A 22 18.73 -19.16 0.04
C ARG A 22 20.22 -19.29 -0.22
N SER A 23 21.07 -19.20 0.81
CA SER A 23 22.51 -19.43 0.67
C SER A 23 22.89 -20.90 0.54
N GLY A 24 21.92 -21.83 0.63
CA GLY A 24 22.16 -23.27 0.65
C GLY A 24 22.81 -23.76 1.94
N GLU A 25 22.83 -22.93 2.99
CA GLU A 25 23.37 -23.32 4.31
C GLU A 25 22.41 -24.24 5.07
N VAL A 26 21.10 -24.14 4.81
CA VAL A 26 20.06 -24.94 5.46
C VAL A 26 19.02 -25.34 4.42
N ASP A 27 18.59 -26.60 4.39
CA ASP A 27 17.46 -26.99 3.56
C ASP A 27 16.15 -26.42 4.12
N LEU A 28 15.28 -25.92 3.24
CA LEU A 28 13.92 -25.52 3.63
C LEU A 28 13.25 -26.71 4.35
N PRO A 29 12.78 -26.55 5.60
CA PRO A 29 12.19 -27.65 6.34
C PRO A 29 11.04 -28.26 5.52
N SER A 30 11.02 -29.59 5.39
CA SER A 30 10.01 -30.30 4.57
C SER A 30 8.55 -29.99 4.95
N GLU A 31 8.34 -29.45 6.15
CA GLU A 31 7.08 -28.94 6.68
C GLU A 31 6.57 -27.71 5.90
N PHE A 32 7.46 -26.81 5.46
CA PHE A 32 7.11 -25.64 4.64
C PHE A 32 6.52 -26.05 3.28
N HIS A 33 7.07 -27.09 2.65
CA HIS A 33 6.57 -27.57 1.36
C HIS A 33 5.18 -28.22 1.48
N LYS A 34 4.88 -28.91 2.59
CA LYS A 34 3.56 -29.52 2.81
C LYS A 34 2.48 -28.47 3.08
N GLU A 35 2.78 -27.40 3.80
CA GLU A 35 1.84 -26.30 4.11
C GLU A 35 1.49 -25.42 2.89
N ILE A 36 2.47 -25.10 2.03
CA ILE A 36 2.22 -24.32 0.80
C ILE A 36 1.25 -25.08 -0.12
N THR A 37 1.37 -26.41 -0.18
CA THR A 37 0.57 -27.24 -1.08
C THR A 37 -0.87 -27.46 -0.57
N SER A 38 -1.11 -27.43 0.74
CA SER A 38 -2.45 -27.57 1.32
C SER A 38 -3.27 -26.27 1.29
N SER A 39 -2.67 -25.10 1.55
CA SER A 39 -3.39 -23.81 1.50
C SER A 39 -3.83 -23.42 0.09
N THR A 40 -3.01 -23.70 -0.93
CA THR A 40 -3.36 -23.39 -2.33
C THR A 40 -4.58 -24.18 -2.84
N ARG A 41 -4.89 -25.33 -2.25
CA ARG A 41 -6.09 -26.13 -2.59
C ARG A 41 -7.38 -25.59 -1.96
N ASN A 42 -7.30 -24.79 -0.90
CA ASN A 42 -8.46 -24.29 -0.16
C ASN A 42 -8.93 -22.88 -0.57
N ALA A 43 -8.19 -22.20 -1.47
CA ALA A 43 -8.62 -20.93 -2.06
C ALA A 43 -9.87 -21.03 -2.98
N ASN A 44 -10.38 -22.26 -3.22
CA ASN A 44 -11.62 -22.51 -3.96
C ASN A 44 -12.88 -22.64 -3.06
N GLY A 45 -12.87 -22.05 -1.87
CA GLY A 45 -14.09 -21.82 -1.10
C GLY A 45 -14.64 -23.02 -0.32
N ASN A 46 -13.77 -23.89 0.25
CA ASN A 46 -14.24 -24.93 1.17
C ASN A 46 -13.36 -24.99 2.42
N THR A 47 -13.79 -24.34 3.50
CA THR A 47 -13.03 -24.12 4.75
C THR A 47 -13.18 -25.23 5.79
N ASN A 48 -13.64 -26.43 5.43
CA ASN A 48 -13.82 -27.51 6.39
C ASN A 48 -12.96 -28.73 6.05
N ALA A 49 -11.69 -28.72 6.48
CA ALA A 49 -10.99 -29.89 7.03
C ALA A 49 -9.48 -29.64 7.19
N ILE A 50 -9.07 -28.94 8.25
CA ILE A 50 -7.79 -29.22 8.93
C ILE A 50 -8.08 -29.12 10.43
N ALA A 51 -8.50 -30.23 11.03
CA ALA A 51 -8.55 -30.38 12.47
C ALA A 51 -7.41 -31.30 12.90
N ASN A 52 -6.65 -30.85 13.91
CA ASN A 52 -5.67 -31.59 14.71
C ASN A 52 -4.19 -31.54 14.28
N ALA A 53 -3.62 -30.34 14.25
CA ALA A 53 -2.21 -30.11 14.62
C ALA A 53 -2.18 -28.88 15.54
N ASP A 54 -1.36 -28.90 16.60
CA ASP A 54 -1.26 -27.94 17.72
C ASP A 54 -1.96 -26.58 17.49
N ALA A 55 -3.09 -26.38 18.18
CA ALA A 55 -4.06 -25.32 17.91
C ALA A 55 -3.59 -23.88 18.24
N ASP A 56 -2.40 -23.71 18.81
CA ASP A 56 -1.96 -22.42 19.39
C ASP A 56 -0.77 -21.75 18.67
N ALA A 57 -0.12 -22.41 17.71
CA ALA A 57 0.96 -21.79 16.95
C ALA A 57 0.44 -21.30 15.58
N PRO A 58 0.52 -19.99 15.26
CA PRO A 58 0.14 -19.51 13.94
C PRO A 58 1.03 -20.17 12.88
N ASN A 59 0.42 -20.74 11.84
CA ASN A 59 1.18 -21.32 10.74
C ASN A 59 2.08 -20.24 10.09
N VAL A 60 3.19 -20.66 9.49
CA VAL A 60 4.20 -19.71 8.98
C VAL A 60 3.61 -18.77 7.94
N PHE A 61 2.66 -19.26 7.15
CA PHE A 61 1.98 -18.45 6.15
C PHE A 61 1.19 -17.29 6.79
N GLN A 62 0.47 -17.54 7.89
CA GLN A 62 -0.25 -16.51 8.63
C GLN A 62 0.70 -15.48 9.27
N ILE A 63 1.88 -15.92 9.73
CA ILE A 63 2.93 -15.01 10.20
C ILE A 63 3.36 -14.06 9.08
N VAL A 64 3.54 -14.58 7.85
CA VAL A 64 3.93 -13.78 6.68
C VAL A 64 2.82 -12.82 6.25
N VAL A 65 1.57 -13.28 6.22
CA VAL A 65 0.41 -12.41 5.95
C VAL A 65 0.37 -11.28 6.98
N ASN A 66 0.37 -11.61 8.27
CA ASN A 66 0.36 -10.63 9.36
C ASN A 66 1.54 -9.64 9.27
N PHE A 67 2.72 -10.13 8.85
CA PHE A 67 3.88 -9.27 8.61
C PHE A 67 3.61 -8.24 7.51
N LEU A 68 3.13 -8.70 6.35
CA LEU A 68 2.88 -7.84 5.20
C LEU A 68 1.74 -6.83 5.45
N HIS A 69 0.73 -7.17 6.24
CA HIS A 69 -0.36 -6.24 6.56
C HIS A 69 -0.02 -5.28 7.70
N HIS A 70 0.58 -5.76 8.79
CA HIS A 70 0.59 -5.00 10.06
C HIS A 70 1.97 -4.72 10.62
N GLN A 71 3.03 -5.29 10.04
CA GLN A 71 4.38 -5.14 10.59
C GLN A 71 5.35 -4.49 9.61
N LEU A 72 4.97 -4.25 8.35
CA LEU A 72 5.78 -3.45 7.45
C LEU A 72 6.03 -2.06 8.03
N ASP A 73 7.28 -1.62 7.93
CA ASP A 73 7.78 -0.43 8.58
C ASP A 73 9.02 0.05 7.83
N ASP A 74 8.97 1.27 7.31
CA ASP A 74 9.99 1.90 6.48
C ASP A 74 11.30 2.14 7.24
N GLU A 75 11.26 2.18 8.58
CA GLU A 75 12.45 2.37 9.42
C GLU A 75 13.12 1.04 9.78
N LYS A 76 12.35 -0.05 9.84
CA LYS A 76 12.84 -1.36 10.30
C LYS A 76 13.14 -2.31 9.16
N HIS A 77 12.45 -2.17 8.04
CA HIS A 77 12.53 -3.11 6.94
C HIS A 77 13.16 -2.48 5.70
N THR A 78 13.86 -3.30 4.93
CA THR A 78 14.42 -2.93 3.63
C THR A 78 13.60 -3.52 2.49
N GLU A 79 13.62 -2.88 1.32
CA GLU A 79 12.95 -3.44 0.14
C GLU A 79 13.43 -4.86 -0.19
N GLU A 80 14.72 -5.16 0.02
CA GLU A 80 15.27 -6.50 -0.23
C GLU A 80 14.69 -7.56 0.72
N GLN A 81 14.55 -7.26 2.02
CA GLN A 81 13.94 -8.19 2.98
C GLN A 81 12.48 -8.48 2.62
N VAL A 82 11.70 -7.43 2.34
CA VAL A 82 10.30 -7.57 1.95
C VAL A 82 10.17 -8.36 0.65
N LYS A 83 11.02 -8.06 -0.34
CA LYS A 83 11.07 -8.80 -1.60
C LYS A 83 11.40 -10.27 -1.39
N ASN A 84 12.35 -10.61 -0.51
CA ASN A 84 12.70 -11.99 -0.22
C ASN A 84 11.50 -12.76 0.36
N VAL A 85 10.75 -12.14 1.27
CA VAL A 85 9.52 -12.74 1.82
C VAL A 85 8.50 -12.99 0.71
N ILE A 86 8.28 -12.01 -0.17
CA ILE A 86 7.36 -12.12 -1.31
C ILE A 86 7.80 -13.19 -2.31
N ASP A 87 9.10 -13.28 -2.64
CA ASP A 87 9.64 -14.28 -3.57
C ASP A 87 9.39 -15.71 -3.08
N ILE A 88 9.33 -15.91 -1.75
CA ILE A 88 9.09 -17.21 -1.12
C ILE A 88 7.58 -17.49 -0.94
N PHE A 89 6.81 -16.46 -0.59
CA PHE A 89 5.37 -16.55 -0.33
C PHE A 89 4.59 -15.55 -1.18
N PRO A 90 4.59 -15.69 -2.52
CA PRO A 90 3.93 -14.72 -3.39
C PRO A 90 2.44 -14.62 -3.10
N GLN A 91 1.79 -15.74 -2.71
CA GLN A 91 0.36 -15.78 -2.41
C GLN A 91 -0.06 -14.84 -1.28
N ALA A 92 0.87 -14.50 -0.37
CA ALA A 92 0.58 -13.62 0.76
C ALA A 92 0.25 -12.19 0.33
N LEU A 93 0.66 -11.76 -0.87
CA LEU A 93 0.30 -10.46 -1.44
C LEU A 93 -1.20 -10.31 -1.77
N PHE A 94 -1.95 -11.42 -1.79
CA PHE A 94 -3.36 -11.48 -2.24
C PHE A 94 -4.27 -12.01 -1.14
N MET A 95 -3.70 -12.20 0.05
CA MET A 95 -4.50 -12.53 1.22
C MET A 95 -5.15 -11.25 1.71
N LEU A 96 -6.45 -11.34 1.92
CA LEU A 96 -7.19 -10.32 2.63
C LEU A 96 -6.98 -10.53 4.13
N ASP A 97 -6.79 -9.43 4.85
CA ASP A 97 -6.80 -9.47 6.30
C ASP A 97 -8.24 -9.46 6.84
N TYR A 98 -8.78 -10.65 7.09
CA TYR A 98 -10.10 -10.84 7.71
C TYR A 98 -10.13 -10.58 9.22
N ASN A 99 -8.98 -10.30 9.83
CA ASN A 99 -8.84 -10.17 11.28
C ASN A 99 -8.57 -8.72 11.71
N SER A 100 -8.59 -7.81 10.76
CA SER A 100 -8.50 -6.38 10.99
C SER A 100 -9.71 -5.95 11.82
N ASN A 101 -9.48 -5.26 12.93
CA ASN A 101 -10.55 -4.55 13.66
C ASN A 101 -11.16 -3.39 12.84
N TYR A 102 -10.78 -3.24 11.58
CA TYR A 102 -11.33 -2.27 10.64
C TYR A 102 -12.35 -2.96 9.74
N ASP A 103 -13.39 -2.22 9.39
CA ASP A 103 -14.58 -2.72 8.68
C ASP A 103 -14.32 -3.22 7.25
N ALA A 104 -13.07 -3.23 6.77
CA ALA A 104 -12.73 -3.57 5.40
C ALA A 104 -11.55 -4.56 5.30
N ASP A 105 -11.81 -5.67 4.63
CA ASP A 105 -10.81 -6.60 4.14
C ASP A 105 -9.86 -5.85 3.19
N CYS A 106 -8.57 -5.75 3.54
CA CYS A 106 -7.56 -5.08 2.73
C CYS A 106 -6.44 -6.02 2.31
N PHE A 107 -5.81 -5.75 1.17
CA PHE A 107 -4.56 -6.36 0.70
C PHE A 107 -3.34 -5.68 1.32
N PRO A 108 -2.16 -6.32 1.36
CA PRO A 108 -0.96 -5.71 1.93
C PRO A 108 -0.58 -4.35 1.36
N ILE A 109 -0.78 -4.14 0.05
CA ILE A 109 -0.49 -2.84 -0.59
C ILE A 109 -1.41 -1.72 -0.07
N GLN A 110 -2.64 -2.06 0.28
CA GLN A 110 -3.61 -1.13 0.84
C GLN A 110 -3.32 -0.87 2.31
N SER A 111 -3.03 -1.92 3.08
CA SER A 111 -2.52 -1.78 4.45
C SER A 111 -1.32 -0.83 4.50
N ALA A 112 -0.37 -1.01 3.58
CA ALA A 112 0.82 -0.15 3.48
C ALA A 112 0.49 1.33 3.18
N ALA A 113 -0.63 1.60 2.50
CA ALA A 113 -1.10 2.95 2.20
C ALA A 113 -1.90 3.57 3.35
N CYS A 114 -2.72 2.78 4.06
CA CYS A 114 -3.64 3.27 5.08
C CYS A 114 -3.00 3.50 6.47
N TYR A 115 -2.01 2.70 6.87
CA TYR A 115 -1.51 2.68 8.26
C TYR A 115 -0.70 3.91 8.72
N PHE A 116 -0.51 4.92 7.89
CA PHE A 116 0.33 6.08 8.22
C PHE A 116 -0.18 6.89 9.45
N ALA A 117 -1.44 6.73 9.87
CA ALA A 117 -2.10 7.70 10.75
C ALA A 117 -2.17 7.34 12.26
N SER A 118 -2.15 6.05 12.66
CA SER A 118 -2.57 5.70 14.03
C SER A 118 -1.45 5.34 15.01
N ASP A 119 -0.33 4.78 14.56
CA ASP A 119 0.73 4.26 15.44
C ASP A 119 2.14 4.80 15.12
N GLY A 120 2.21 5.79 14.21
CA GLY A 120 3.46 6.39 13.76
C GLY A 120 4.31 5.49 12.84
N ARG A 121 3.82 4.29 12.47
CA ARG A 121 4.49 3.43 11.51
C ARG A 121 4.10 3.84 10.09
N SER A 122 5.07 3.75 9.20
CA SER A 122 4.91 4.09 7.79
C SER A 122 5.38 2.91 6.97
N ALA A 123 4.57 2.40 6.06
CA ALA A 123 4.95 1.36 5.10
C ALA A 123 4.82 1.83 3.64
N ILE A 124 4.53 3.12 3.43
CA ILE A 124 4.25 3.67 2.09
C ILE A 124 5.42 3.50 1.12
N SER A 125 6.66 3.40 1.61
CA SER A 125 7.83 3.22 0.73
C SER A 125 7.84 1.86 0.05
N PHE A 126 7.13 0.87 0.59
CA PHE A 126 6.99 -0.45 -0.02
C PHE A 126 5.92 -0.53 -1.10
N ILE A 127 5.04 0.45 -1.25
CA ILE A 127 3.94 0.41 -2.26
C ILE A 127 4.46 0.12 -3.68
N PRO A 128 5.54 0.78 -4.18
CA PRO A 128 6.07 0.44 -5.50
C PRO A 128 6.54 -1.00 -5.63
N LEU A 129 7.13 -1.57 -4.58
CA LEU A 129 7.57 -2.97 -4.57
C LEU A 129 6.36 -3.90 -4.58
N LEU A 130 5.38 -3.66 -3.70
CA LEU A 130 4.16 -4.48 -3.60
C LEU A 130 3.35 -4.46 -4.90
N ALA A 131 3.18 -3.29 -5.52
CA ALA A 131 2.51 -3.16 -6.82
C ALA A 131 3.26 -3.88 -7.93
N TYR A 132 4.59 -3.70 -7.99
CA TYR A 132 5.43 -4.34 -9.01
C TYR A 132 5.37 -5.87 -8.88
N GLU A 133 5.60 -6.39 -7.69
CA GLU A 133 5.58 -7.82 -7.42
C GLU A 133 4.18 -8.42 -7.59
N GLY A 134 3.14 -7.75 -7.09
CA GLY A 134 1.75 -8.15 -7.30
C GLY A 134 1.38 -8.23 -8.79
N SER A 135 1.88 -7.29 -9.61
CA SER A 135 1.69 -7.34 -11.06
C SER A 135 2.44 -8.50 -11.72
N ARG A 136 3.65 -8.82 -11.24
CA ARG A 136 4.47 -9.93 -11.76
C ARG A 136 3.81 -11.29 -11.54
N PHE A 137 3.14 -11.48 -10.41
CA PHE A 137 2.45 -12.73 -10.10
C PHE A 137 1.01 -12.81 -10.65
N ASN A 138 0.53 -11.78 -11.37
CA ASN A 138 -0.80 -11.68 -11.98
C ASN A 138 -1.94 -12.08 -11.05
N ALA A 139 -1.79 -11.72 -9.80
CA ALA A 139 -2.34 -12.58 -8.78
C ALA A 139 -3.74 -12.22 -8.30
N HIS A 140 -4.31 -11.22 -8.93
CA HIS A 140 -5.69 -10.84 -8.78
C HIS A 140 -6.46 -11.00 -10.10
N GLY A 141 -5.92 -11.80 -11.04
CA GLY A 141 -6.49 -11.98 -12.37
C GLY A 141 -6.35 -10.74 -13.27
N ARG A 142 -7.05 -10.74 -14.41
CA ARG A 142 -7.07 -9.59 -15.34
C ARG A 142 -7.81 -8.37 -14.80
N GLU A 143 -8.66 -8.56 -13.79
CA GLU A 143 -9.59 -7.53 -13.30
C GLU A 143 -8.91 -6.53 -12.35
N VAL A 144 -7.80 -6.91 -11.71
CA VAL A 144 -7.10 -6.05 -10.75
C VAL A 144 -5.75 -5.69 -11.34
N SER A 145 -5.77 -4.65 -12.17
CA SER A 145 -4.60 -4.21 -12.90
C SER A 145 -3.49 -3.74 -11.96
N ARG A 146 -2.23 -3.92 -12.39
CA ARG A 146 -1.02 -3.33 -11.78
C ARG A 146 -0.81 -3.65 -10.29
N GLY A 147 -1.15 -4.90 -9.90
CA GLY A 147 -0.79 -5.45 -8.60
C GLY A 147 -1.65 -4.97 -7.43
N GLY A 148 -2.89 -4.54 -7.69
CA GLY A 148 -3.80 -4.03 -6.67
C GLY A 148 -3.66 -2.53 -6.39
N LEU A 149 -2.77 -1.84 -7.11
CA LEU A 149 -2.53 -0.40 -6.92
C LEU A 149 -3.80 0.46 -7.08
N PHE A 150 -4.66 0.08 -8.02
CA PHE A 150 -5.94 0.73 -8.34
C PHE A 150 -7.15 -0.08 -7.84
N TYR A 151 -6.93 -1.10 -7.01
CA TYR A 151 -8.05 -1.84 -6.44
C TYR A 151 -8.74 -0.99 -5.40
N GLU A 152 -10.00 -0.66 -5.69
CA GLU A 152 -10.88 0.07 -4.81
C GLU A 152 -11.42 -0.86 -3.72
N ILE A 153 -11.22 -0.47 -2.46
CA ILE A 153 -11.85 -1.15 -1.33
C ILE A 153 -13.05 -0.32 -0.91
N PRO A 154 -14.23 -0.93 -0.73
CA PRO A 154 -15.31 -0.27 -0.02
C PRO A 154 -14.83 0.15 1.37
N TYR A 155 -14.93 1.44 1.68
CA TYR A 155 -14.64 1.99 2.99
C TYR A 155 -15.83 2.83 3.47
N GLY A 156 -16.18 2.68 4.75
CA GLY A 156 -17.30 3.38 5.37
C GLY A 156 -18.68 2.83 5.00
N GLU A 157 -19.72 3.38 5.65
CA GLU A 157 -21.11 2.93 5.49
C GLU A 157 -21.75 3.41 4.17
N GLU A 158 -21.18 4.43 3.54
CA GLU A 158 -21.75 5.11 2.37
C GLU A 158 -21.31 4.51 1.03
N GLY A 159 -20.50 3.44 1.05
CA GLY A 159 -20.02 2.78 -0.16
C GLY A 159 -18.98 3.59 -0.93
N GLU A 160 -18.32 4.54 -0.24
CA GLU A 160 -17.12 5.18 -0.76
C GLU A 160 -16.06 4.11 -0.97
N SER A 161 -15.20 4.29 -1.97
CA SER A 161 -14.12 3.35 -2.19
C SER A 161 -12.84 4.06 -2.59
N GLU A 162 -11.75 3.69 -1.93
CA GLU A 162 -10.44 4.26 -2.19
C GLU A 162 -9.44 3.17 -2.59
N SER A 163 -8.53 3.54 -3.49
CA SER A 163 -7.44 2.69 -3.93
C SER A 163 -6.12 3.10 -3.27
N SER A 164 -5.13 2.21 -3.25
CA SER A 164 -3.80 2.54 -2.70
C SER A 164 -3.16 3.78 -3.32
N VAL A 165 -3.41 4.05 -4.61
CA VAL A 165 -2.93 5.29 -5.25
C VAL A 165 -3.70 6.51 -4.77
N THR A 166 -5.00 6.41 -4.51
CA THR A 166 -5.81 7.48 -3.92
C THR A 166 -5.28 7.85 -2.55
N PHE A 167 -5.06 6.86 -1.67
CA PHE A 167 -4.46 7.05 -0.34
C PHE A 167 -3.11 7.78 -0.40
N LEU A 168 -2.26 7.39 -1.36
CA LEU A 168 -0.95 8.04 -1.58
C LEU A 168 -1.06 9.51 -2.00
N VAL A 169 -2.11 9.85 -2.72
CA VAL A 169 -2.30 11.17 -3.33
C VAL A 169 -3.03 12.13 -2.39
N GLU A 170 -4.07 11.67 -1.69
CA GLU A 170 -4.94 12.47 -0.84
C GLU A 170 -4.24 12.97 0.43
N GLY A 171 -3.50 12.09 1.11
CA GLY A 171 -2.79 12.38 2.34
C GLY A 171 -3.71 12.59 3.56
N PHE A 172 -3.40 11.92 4.67
CA PHE A 172 -4.36 11.74 5.77
C PHE A 172 -4.25 12.76 6.92
N ASP A 173 -3.15 13.49 7.04
CA ASP A 173 -2.87 14.14 8.31
C ASP A 173 -3.06 15.67 8.31
N ASN A 174 -4.33 16.07 8.50
CA ASN A 174 -4.70 17.46 8.77
C ASN A 174 -4.34 17.94 10.20
N ASN A 175 -3.84 17.06 11.08
CA ASN A 175 -3.48 17.38 12.46
C ASN A 175 -1.97 17.43 12.71
N SER A 176 -1.16 16.90 11.80
CA SER A 176 0.30 17.05 11.82
C SER A 176 0.72 18.52 11.70
N ASN A 177 1.88 18.83 12.29
CA ASN A 177 2.52 20.13 12.06
C ASN A 177 2.95 20.27 10.59
N HIS A 178 3.19 21.51 10.17
CA HIS A 178 3.51 21.83 8.78
C HIS A 178 4.80 21.16 8.25
N ASP A 179 5.80 20.93 9.09
CA ASP A 179 7.06 20.30 8.66
C ASP A 179 6.88 18.80 8.35
N ASP A 180 6.06 18.11 9.15
CA ASP A 180 5.78 16.69 8.95
C ASP A 180 4.91 16.47 7.70
N ARG A 181 3.95 17.38 7.43
CA ARG A 181 3.20 17.38 6.16
C ARG A 181 4.13 17.47 4.95
N ARG A 182 5.10 18.39 4.97
CA ARG A 182 6.05 18.57 3.85
C ARG A 182 6.93 17.36 3.64
N LYS A 183 7.42 16.72 4.72
CA LYS A 183 8.20 15.49 4.62
C LYS A 183 7.36 14.36 4.01
N TYR A 184 6.13 14.21 4.47
CA TYR A 184 5.21 13.20 3.95
C TYR A 184 4.89 13.43 2.47
N ASP A 185 4.53 14.66 2.09
CA ASP A 185 4.26 15.05 0.71
C ASP A 185 5.46 14.78 -0.22
N SER A 186 6.67 15.10 0.24
CA SER A 186 7.91 14.81 -0.49
C SER A 186 8.12 13.30 -0.69
N LYS A 187 7.81 12.50 0.34
CA LYS A 187 7.93 11.04 0.33
C LYS A 187 6.93 10.41 -0.63
N CYS A 188 5.65 10.78 -0.56
CA CYS A 188 4.63 10.33 -1.51
C CYS A 188 4.95 10.77 -2.94
N THR A 189 5.43 11.99 -3.16
CA THR A 189 5.87 12.45 -4.48
C THR A 189 7.00 11.59 -5.07
N ARG A 190 7.96 11.15 -4.24
CA ARG A 190 9.01 10.20 -4.67
C ARG A 190 8.44 8.83 -5.04
N ILE A 191 7.46 8.35 -4.29
CA ILE A 191 6.76 7.09 -4.56
C ILE A 191 6.01 7.17 -5.90
N LEU A 192 5.25 8.23 -6.16
CA LEU A 192 4.54 8.44 -7.44
C LEU A 192 5.52 8.47 -8.63
N LYS A 193 6.69 9.10 -8.48
CA LYS A 193 7.77 9.07 -9.49
C LYS A 193 8.30 7.65 -9.70
N LYS A 194 8.48 6.87 -8.64
CA LYS A 194 8.92 5.47 -8.73
C LYS A 194 7.88 4.61 -9.44
N LEU A 195 6.59 4.75 -9.12
CA LEU A 195 5.49 4.06 -9.79
C LEU A 195 5.44 4.38 -11.29
N ARG A 196 5.61 5.66 -11.65
CA ARG A 196 5.75 6.08 -13.06
C ARG A 196 6.91 5.40 -13.76
N ASN A 197 8.09 5.41 -13.14
CA ASN A 197 9.30 4.83 -13.73
C ASN A 197 9.19 3.30 -13.93
N LEU A 198 8.39 2.63 -13.10
CA LEU A 198 8.06 1.22 -13.22
C LEU A 198 6.91 0.93 -14.21
N ASN A 199 6.37 1.96 -14.88
CA ASN A 199 5.18 1.89 -15.74
C ASN A 199 3.93 1.36 -15.03
N LEU A 200 3.86 1.50 -13.70
CA LEU A 200 2.71 1.12 -12.88
C LEU A 200 1.71 2.27 -12.71
N LEU A 201 2.17 3.51 -12.86
CA LEU A 201 1.34 4.71 -12.95
C LEU A 201 1.57 5.32 -14.32
N GLN A 202 0.50 5.56 -15.05
CA GLN A 202 0.46 6.08 -16.41
C GLN A 202 -0.18 7.47 -16.41
N LYS A 203 -0.05 8.16 -17.55
CA LYS A 203 -0.60 9.51 -17.70
C LYS A 203 -2.14 9.49 -17.60
N ASP A 204 -2.77 8.54 -18.27
CA ASP A 204 -4.23 8.43 -18.38
C ASP A 204 -4.89 8.18 -17.01
N ASP A 205 -4.20 7.47 -16.11
CA ASP A 205 -4.65 7.22 -14.74
C ASP A 205 -4.91 8.50 -13.94
N ILE A 206 -4.21 9.60 -14.26
CA ILE A 206 -4.37 10.89 -13.57
C ILE A 206 -5.80 11.40 -13.74
N GLN A 207 -6.35 11.24 -14.95
CA GLN A 207 -7.71 11.65 -15.26
C GLN A 207 -8.71 10.56 -14.86
N GLU A 208 -8.44 9.30 -15.20
CA GLU A 208 -9.34 8.17 -14.96
C GLU A 208 -9.68 8.01 -13.47
N HIS A 209 -8.71 8.25 -12.59
CA HIS A 209 -8.89 8.15 -11.14
C HIS A 209 -8.88 9.52 -10.43
N PHE A 210 -9.13 10.60 -11.17
CA PHE A 210 -9.26 11.96 -10.63
C PHE A 210 -8.12 12.36 -9.67
N LEU A 211 -6.88 11.93 -9.91
CA LEU A 211 -5.80 12.04 -8.93
C LEU A 211 -5.48 13.50 -8.57
N LEU A 212 -5.69 14.46 -9.48
CA LEU A 212 -5.54 15.89 -9.16
C LEU A 212 -6.58 16.38 -8.15
N ALA A 213 -7.80 15.83 -8.20
CA ALA A 213 -8.87 16.17 -7.27
C ALA A 213 -8.53 15.69 -5.85
N HIS A 214 -8.04 14.45 -5.73
CA HIS A 214 -7.55 13.90 -4.46
C HIS A 214 -6.33 14.67 -3.94
N ALA A 215 -5.44 15.11 -4.82
CA ALA A 215 -4.26 15.91 -4.43
C ALA A 215 -4.59 17.34 -3.98
N LEU A 216 -5.87 17.76 -4.02
CA LEU A 216 -6.30 19.12 -3.71
C LEU A 216 -6.41 19.35 -2.19
N ASN A 217 -5.27 19.25 -1.51
CA ASN A 217 -5.09 19.49 -0.08
C ASN A 217 -3.77 20.26 0.13
N VAL A 218 -3.71 21.15 1.12
CA VAL A 218 -2.51 21.94 1.47
C VAL A 218 -1.31 21.08 1.83
N GLY A 219 -1.54 19.90 2.40
CA GLY A 219 -0.50 18.89 2.63
C GLY A 219 0.03 18.20 1.37
N CYS A 220 -0.47 18.54 0.17
CA CYS A 220 -0.23 17.78 -1.06
C CYS A 220 0.36 18.62 -2.20
N GLU A 221 0.88 19.82 -1.93
CA GLU A 221 1.35 20.74 -2.97
C GLU A 221 2.36 20.10 -3.94
N GLN A 222 3.32 19.29 -3.47
CA GLN A 222 4.32 18.65 -4.34
C GLN A 222 3.71 17.56 -5.19
N ARG A 223 2.82 16.73 -4.62
CA ARG A 223 2.07 15.71 -5.35
C ARG A 223 1.21 16.34 -6.44
N PHE A 224 0.42 17.36 -6.08
CA PHE A 224 -0.44 18.10 -7.00
C PHE A 224 0.37 18.69 -8.16
N ASN A 225 1.43 19.44 -7.85
CA ASN A 225 2.27 20.05 -8.89
C ASN A 225 2.99 19.01 -9.77
N TYR A 226 3.37 17.86 -9.21
CA TYR A 226 3.97 16.79 -9.98
C TYR A 226 2.98 16.18 -10.99
N LEU A 227 1.76 15.87 -10.54
CA LEU A 227 0.69 15.35 -11.39
C LEU A 227 0.27 16.36 -12.46
N ALA A 228 0.05 17.61 -12.07
CA ALA A 228 -0.38 18.69 -12.98
C ALA A 228 0.65 18.97 -14.09
N ARG A 229 1.95 18.89 -13.79
CA ARG A 229 3.01 19.01 -14.81
C ARG A 229 3.11 17.79 -15.71
N TRP A 230 2.75 16.62 -15.20
CA TRP A 230 2.79 15.39 -15.97
C TRP A 230 1.60 15.32 -16.93
N ASP A 231 0.41 15.71 -16.48
CA ASP A 231 -0.75 15.90 -17.33
C ASP A 231 -1.43 17.26 -17.12
N PRO A 232 -1.02 18.28 -17.90
CA PRO A 232 -1.66 19.60 -17.83
C PRO A 232 -3.11 19.61 -18.29
N ASP A 233 -3.52 18.67 -19.15
CA ASP A 233 -4.89 18.61 -19.68
C ASP A 233 -5.87 18.24 -18.56
N ALA A 234 -5.44 17.40 -17.61
CA ALA A 234 -6.21 17.06 -16.43
C ALA A 234 -6.61 18.30 -15.60
N LEU A 235 -5.84 19.40 -15.60
CA LEU A 235 -6.25 20.62 -14.88
C LEU A 235 -7.56 21.23 -15.42
N ARG A 236 -7.86 21.00 -16.70
CA ARG A 236 -9.03 21.55 -17.39
C ARG A 236 -10.20 20.57 -17.38
N ASP A 237 -9.86 19.31 -17.57
CA ASP A 237 -10.84 18.27 -17.87
C ASP A 237 -11.24 17.47 -16.62
N THR A 238 -10.48 17.55 -15.52
CA THR A 238 -10.86 16.93 -14.24
C THR A 238 -12.08 17.65 -13.66
N SER A 239 -13.24 16.99 -13.79
CA SER A 239 -14.42 17.24 -13.00
C SER A 239 -14.54 16.22 -11.88
N PHE A 240 -14.98 16.65 -10.70
CA PHE A 240 -15.43 15.76 -9.63
C PHE A 240 -16.68 14.98 -10.08
N GLU A 241 -17.09 13.97 -9.30
CA GLU A 241 -18.30 13.19 -9.57
C GLU A 241 -19.57 14.05 -9.70
N ASP A 242 -19.61 15.20 -9.02
CA ASP A 242 -20.70 16.18 -9.11
C ASP A 242 -20.59 17.15 -10.31
N GLY A 243 -19.60 16.95 -11.19
CA GLY A 243 -19.33 17.77 -12.37
C GLY A 243 -18.57 19.06 -12.08
N LYS A 244 -18.13 19.31 -10.83
CA LYS A 244 -17.36 20.52 -10.51
C LYS A 244 -15.93 20.41 -11.03
N PHE A 245 -15.45 21.46 -11.68
CA PHE A 245 -14.02 21.58 -12.02
C PHE A 245 -13.14 21.78 -10.78
N LEU A 246 -11.85 21.43 -10.86
CA LEU A 246 -10.84 21.64 -9.80
C LEU A 246 -10.88 23.05 -9.19
N LEU A 247 -11.10 24.08 -10.00
CA LEU A 247 -11.19 25.45 -9.52
C LEU A 247 -12.35 25.66 -8.54
N HIS A 248 -13.52 25.09 -8.81
CA HIS A 248 -14.68 25.19 -7.93
C HIS A 248 -14.47 24.37 -6.66
N ALA A 249 -14.00 23.12 -6.81
CA ALA A 249 -13.75 22.27 -5.65
C ALA A 249 -12.68 22.83 -4.72
N SER A 250 -11.69 23.55 -5.25
CA SER A 250 -10.67 24.21 -4.41
C SER A 250 -11.26 25.22 -3.44
N LEU A 251 -12.42 25.81 -3.76
CA LEU A 251 -13.11 26.77 -2.90
C LEU A 251 -13.90 26.10 -1.76
N GLU A 252 -14.14 24.79 -1.86
CA GLU A 252 -14.92 24.00 -0.90
C GLU A 252 -14.03 23.25 0.10
N LYS A 253 -12.69 23.31 -0.05
CA LYS A 253 -11.73 22.67 0.85
C LYS A 253 -11.62 23.43 2.19
N ALA A 254 -11.03 22.77 3.18
CA ALA A 254 -10.83 23.37 4.51
C ALA A 254 -9.95 24.63 4.47
N GLU A 255 -9.01 24.71 3.52
CA GLU A 255 -8.10 25.84 3.30
C GLU A 255 -8.23 26.37 1.85
N PRO A 256 -9.33 27.07 1.52
CA PRO A 256 -9.68 27.43 0.14
C PRO A 256 -8.64 28.31 -0.56
N ARG A 257 -8.02 29.24 0.17
CA ARG A 257 -7.12 30.24 -0.43
C ARG A 257 -5.85 29.58 -0.93
N GLU A 258 -5.33 28.65 -0.15
CA GLU A 258 -4.14 27.86 -0.43
C GLU A 258 -4.41 26.90 -1.58
N CYS A 259 -5.48 26.09 -1.49
CA CYS A 259 -5.88 25.15 -2.56
C CYS A 259 -6.13 25.87 -3.89
N PHE A 260 -6.89 26.96 -3.88
CA PHE A 260 -7.15 27.78 -5.07
C PHE A 260 -5.87 28.37 -5.65
N GLY A 261 -4.97 28.85 -4.79
CA GLY A 261 -3.66 29.36 -5.18
C GLY A 261 -2.81 28.31 -5.91
N PHE A 262 -2.86 27.04 -5.49
CA PHE A 262 -2.14 25.96 -6.17
C PHE A 262 -2.70 25.70 -7.57
N VAL A 263 -4.03 25.62 -7.69
CA VAL A 263 -4.70 25.38 -8.98
C VAL A 263 -4.37 26.50 -9.97
N LEU A 264 -4.45 27.76 -9.54
CA LEU A 264 -4.08 28.90 -10.39
C LEU A 264 -2.61 28.85 -10.80
N LYS A 265 -1.70 28.62 -9.85
CA LYS A 265 -0.25 28.56 -10.11
C LYS A 265 0.12 27.41 -11.05
N ALA A 266 -0.59 26.29 -10.99
CA ALA A 266 -0.39 25.16 -11.89
C ALA A 266 -0.93 25.46 -13.29
N GLY A 267 -2.11 26.09 -13.41
CA GLY A 267 -2.72 26.44 -14.69
C GLY A 267 -2.05 27.59 -15.45
N MET A 268 -1.16 28.34 -14.80
CA MET A 268 -0.38 29.43 -15.41
C MET A 268 1.00 29.01 -15.97
N GLN A 269 1.40 27.74 -15.82
CA GLN A 269 2.67 27.20 -16.33
C GLN A 269 2.55 26.77 -17.79
#